data_AF-A0A9E4M2C5-F1
#
_entry.id   AF-A0A9E4M2C5-F1
#
_cell.length_a   1.000
_cell.length_b   1.000
_cell.length_c   1.000
_cell.angle_alpha   90.00
_cell.angle_beta   90.00
_cell.angle_gamma   90.00
#
_symmetry.space_group_name_H-M   'P 1'
#
loop_
_entity.id
_entity.type
_entity.pdbx_description
1 polymer ?
#
loop_
_entity_poly.entity_id
_entity_poly.type
_entity_poly.pdbx_seq_one_letter_code
_entity_poly.pdbx_strand_id
1 'polypeptide(L)'
;LLEPEFERLTIRIGTKAGAYWPHRFVDDKDAEETLRLFDDIVAAGRHLAIMGHYSHPVELATEASEKAVRNILNTGAVIRCQAPLIRHVNDDSKIWADMIRRQVKLGCIPYYMFVERDTGAKRYFELPLERALEVYNGAFRDVSGLGRTMRGPSMSATPGKVQVLDIMDVNGEKVFALRMLQGRNADWTNRIFFAAYDPAAVWWDDLKPAPFDDGFFFDAELNEMHLAAMTAAEGPVPVNIGRKEPAGA
;
A
#
# COMPACT_ATOMS: atom_id res chain seq x y z
N LEU A 1 4.01 -2.52 24.56
CA LEU A 1 2.78 -2.19 23.80
C LEU A 1 1.61 -1.82 24.70
N LEU A 2 1.55 -2.30 25.95
CA LEU A 2 0.42 -2.04 26.86
C LEU A 2 0.64 -0.85 27.81
N GLU A 3 1.87 -0.31 27.90
CA GLU A 3 2.22 0.83 28.76
C GLU A 3 1.32 2.06 28.51
N PRO A 4 0.93 2.82 29.57
CA PRO A 4 0.00 3.95 29.48
C PRO A 4 0.42 5.03 28.46
N GLU A 5 1.72 5.27 28.31
CA GLU A 5 2.26 6.24 27.35
C GLU A 5 1.87 5.96 25.89
N PHE A 6 1.47 4.73 25.58
CA PHE A 6 1.06 4.32 24.25
C PHE A 6 -0.46 4.35 24.04
N GLU A 7 -1.29 4.73 25.02
CA GLU A 7 -2.76 4.58 25.01
C GLU A 7 -3.43 5.15 23.74
N ARG A 8 -2.87 6.22 23.17
CA ARG A 8 -3.39 6.86 21.95
C ARG A 8 -2.91 6.22 20.63
N LEU A 9 -2.07 5.20 20.69
CA LEU A 9 -1.50 4.59 19.49
C LEU A 9 -2.46 3.60 18.85
N THR A 10 -2.61 3.74 17.53
CA THR A 10 -3.19 2.70 16.68
C THR A 10 -2.10 1.72 16.27
N ILE A 11 -2.33 0.42 16.47
CA ILE A 11 -1.38 -0.63 16.11
C ILE A 11 -1.79 -1.28 14.80
N ARG A 12 -0.84 -1.44 13.89
CA ARG A 12 -1.03 -2.08 12.58
C ARG A 12 0.01 -3.16 12.36
N ILE A 13 -0.43 -4.37 12.06
CA ILE A 13 0.46 -5.51 11.76
C ILE A 13 0.23 -5.93 10.31
N GLY A 14 1.26 -5.80 9.47
CA GLY A 14 1.22 -6.29 8.09
C GLY A 14 1.62 -7.74 7.99
N THR A 15 0.78 -8.59 7.39
CA THR A 15 1.08 -10.02 7.26
C THR A 15 0.41 -10.67 6.06
N LYS A 16 1.10 -11.63 5.44
CA LYS A 16 0.54 -12.57 4.46
C LYS A 16 0.27 -13.95 5.08
N ALA A 17 0.56 -14.15 6.37
CA ALA A 17 0.40 -15.45 7.03
C ALA A 17 -1.04 -15.98 6.92
N GLY A 18 -2.06 -15.12 7.00
CA GLY A 18 -3.46 -15.54 6.81
C GLY A 18 -3.74 -16.19 5.44
N ALA A 19 -2.93 -15.91 4.41
CA ALA A 19 -3.06 -16.49 3.08
C ALA A 19 -2.24 -17.78 2.91
N TYR A 20 -0.95 -17.77 3.25
CA TYR A 20 -0.06 -18.92 2.98
C TYR A 20 0.12 -19.89 4.16
N TRP A 21 -0.12 -19.43 5.40
CA TRP A 21 0.02 -20.22 6.63
C TRP A 21 -1.05 -19.83 7.66
N PRO A 22 -2.35 -20.08 7.37
CA PRO A 22 -3.44 -19.69 8.27
C PRO A 22 -3.34 -20.36 9.65
N HIS A 23 -2.65 -21.49 9.75
CA HIS A 23 -2.34 -22.20 11.00
C HIS A 23 -1.73 -21.31 12.09
N ARG A 24 -1.02 -20.23 11.71
CA ARG A 24 -0.50 -19.20 12.62
C ARG A 24 -1.56 -18.64 13.59
N PHE A 25 -2.82 -18.63 13.17
CA PHE A 25 -3.97 -18.11 13.92
C PHE A 25 -5.00 -19.21 14.23
N VAL A 26 -4.65 -20.49 14.07
CA VAL A 26 -5.56 -21.62 14.27
C VAL A 26 -5.02 -22.63 15.28
N ASP A 27 -3.84 -23.19 15.04
CA ASP A 27 -3.32 -24.34 15.78
C ASP A 27 -1.78 -24.46 15.78
N ASP A 28 -1.06 -23.46 15.29
CA ASP A 28 0.40 -23.38 15.46
C ASP A 28 0.76 -23.26 16.96
N LYS A 29 2.00 -23.60 17.32
CA LYS A 29 2.42 -23.75 18.72
C LYS A 29 2.17 -22.50 19.59
N ASP A 30 2.25 -21.31 18.99
CA ASP A 30 2.07 -20.01 19.62
C ASP A 30 0.77 -19.30 19.18
N ALA A 31 -0.17 -20.01 18.54
CA ALA A 31 -1.39 -19.41 18.01
C ALA A 31 -2.28 -18.82 19.11
N GLU A 32 -2.47 -19.55 20.22
CA GLU A 32 -3.26 -19.07 21.36
C GLU A 32 -2.63 -17.86 22.04
N GLU A 33 -1.31 -17.89 22.28
CA GLU A 33 -0.58 -16.77 22.88
C GLU A 33 -0.66 -15.50 22.02
N THR A 34 -0.64 -15.68 20.70
CA THR A 34 -0.74 -14.56 19.75
C THR A 34 -2.13 -13.97 19.72
N LEU A 35 -3.17 -14.80 19.71
CA LEU A 35 -4.56 -14.33 19.76
C LEU A 35 -4.86 -13.67 21.12
N ARG A 36 -4.32 -14.20 22.22
CA ARG A 36 -4.41 -13.56 23.54
C ARG A 36 -3.75 -12.17 23.53
N LEU A 37 -2.58 -12.02 22.90
CA LEU A 37 -1.95 -10.70 22.78
C LEU A 37 -2.85 -9.70 22.01
N PHE A 38 -3.55 -10.16 20.97
CA PHE A 38 -4.49 -9.31 20.25
C PHE A 38 -5.66 -8.88 21.13
N ASP A 39 -6.22 -9.81 21.90
CA ASP A 39 -7.28 -9.55 22.87
C ASP A 39 -6.81 -8.57 23.95
N ASP A 40 -5.62 -8.75 24.53
CA ASP A 40 -5.04 -7.85 25.53
C ASP A 40 -4.86 -6.42 25.00
N ILE A 41 -4.42 -6.27 23.74
CA ILE A 41 -4.29 -4.97 23.09
C ILE A 41 -5.66 -4.28 22.97
N VAL A 42 -6.68 -5.02 22.51
CA VAL A 42 -8.03 -4.48 22.30
C VAL A 42 -8.72 -4.19 23.64
N ALA A 43 -8.58 -5.07 24.63
CA ALA A 43 -9.10 -4.90 25.99
C ALA A 43 -8.47 -3.71 26.71
N ALA A 44 -7.22 -3.37 26.39
CA ALA A 44 -6.57 -2.14 26.83
C ALA A 44 -7.07 -0.87 26.11
N GLY A 45 -8.15 -0.95 25.32
CA GLY A 45 -8.80 0.17 24.64
C GLY A 45 -8.11 0.62 23.34
N ARG A 46 -7.17 -0.16 22.80
CA ARG A 46 -6.37 0.23 21.63
C ARG A 46 -6.96 -0.34 20.35
N HIS A 47 -6.86 0.42 19.26
CA HIS A 47 -7.24 -0.09 17.94
C HIS A 47 -6.12 -0.97 17.36
N LEU A 48 -6.45 -2.25 17.11
CA LEU A 48 -5.57 -3.19 16.42
C LEU A 48 -6.12 -3.51 15.03
N ALA A 49 -5.31 -3.25 14.00
CA ALA A 49 -5.62 -3.61 12.62
C ALA A 49 -4.60 -4.59 12.04
N ILE A 50 -5.08 -5.75 11.58
CA ILE A 50 -4.30 -6.71 10.82
C ILE A 50 -4.42 -6.37 9.34
N MET A 51 -3.32 -5.96 8.71
CA MET A 51 -3.26 -5.69 7.29
C MET A 51 -3.01 -7.02 6.56
N GLY A 52 -4.09 -7.68 6.13
CA GLY A 52 -4.05 -8.98 5.47
C GLY A 52 -3.74 -8.86 3.98
N HIS A 53 -2.75 -9.61 3.51
CA HIS A 53 -2.34 -9.62 2.10
C HIS A 53 -2.97 -10.79 1.32
N TYR A 54 -4.09 -10.55 0.65
CA TYR A 54 -4.79 -11.55 -0.16
C TYR A 54 -4.85 -11.12 -1.62
N SER A 55 -4.14 -11.85 -2.49
CA SER A 55 -4.00 -11.61 -3.92
C SER A 55 -5.02 -12.37 -4.75
N HIS A 56 -5.60 -13.46 -4.26
CA HIS A 56 -6.60 -14.24 -5.02
C HIS A 56 -7.70 -14.76 -4.08
N PRO A 57 -8.97 -14.86 -4.51
CA PRO A 57 -10.07 -15.36 -3.66
C PRO A 57 -9.85 -16.78 -3.11
N VAL A 58 -9.02 -17.58 -3.78
CA VAL A 58 -8.66 -18.94 -3.33
C VAL A 58 -7.87 -18.94 -2.02
N GLU A 59 -7.09 -17.87 -1.74
CA GLU A 59 -6.31 -17.76 -0.50
C GLU A 59 -7.21 -17.59 0.73
N LEU A 60 -8.48 -17.20 0.53
CA LEU A 60 -9.52 -17.10 1.56
C LEU A 60 -10.48 -18.30 1.52
N ALA A 61 -10.18 -19.33 0.73
CA ALA A 61 -11.14 -20.39 0.41
C ALA A 61 -11.12 -21.63 1.29
N THR A 62 -10.03 -21.83 2.03
CA THR A 62 -9.87 -23.02 2.87
C THR A 62 -10.53 -22.81 4.23
N GLU A 63 -10.96 -23.90 4.85
CA GLU A 63 -11.52 -23.87 6.22
C GLU A 63 -10.53 -23.27 7.23
N ALA A 64 -9.24 -23.56 7.07
CA ALA A 64 -8.18 -23.00 7.90
C ALA A 64 -8.09 -21.48 7.75
N SER A 65 -8.17 -20.94 6.52
CA SER A 65 -8.14 -19.49 6.27
C SER A 65 -9.38 -18.80 6.83
N GLU A 66 -10.57 -19.36 6.61
CA GLU A 66 -11.80 -18.81 7.19
C GLU A 66 -11.82 -18.88 8.73
N LYS A 67 -11.25 -19.94 9.32
CA LYS A 67 -11.09 -20.05 10.78
C LYS A 67 -10.06 -19.05 11.32
N ALA A 68 -8.94 -18.85 10.63
CA ALA A 68 -7.95 -17.83 11.00
C ALA A 68 -8.55 -16.42 11.02
N VAL A 69 -9.33 -16.06 9.99
CA VAL A 69 -10.05 -14.79 9.93
C VAL A 69 -11.01 -14.64 11.11
N ARG A 70 -11.85 -15.65 11.38
CA ARG A 70 -12.78 -15.63 12.52
C ARG A 70 -12.05 -15.48 13.86
N ASN A 71 -10.97 -16.23 14.06
CA ASN A 71 -10.18 -16.18 15.28
C ASN A 71 -9.60 -14.78 15.53
N ILE A 72 -9.03 -14.14 14.50
CA ILE A 72 -8.54 -12.77 14.61
C ILE A 72 -9.68 -11.81 14.95
N LEU A 73 -10.81 -11.86 14.22
CA LEU A 73 -11.94 -10.95 14.45
C LEU A 73 -12.55 -11.11 15.85
N ASN A 74 -12.57 -12.33 16.40
CA ASN A 74 -13.09 -12.62 17.74
C ASN A 74 -12.28 -11.95 18.87
N THR A 75 -11.03 -11.54 18.61
CA THR A 75 -10.22 -10.73 19.57
C THR A 75 -10.64 -9.25 19.58
N GLY A 76 -11.57 -8.85 18.70
CA GLY A 76 -11.95 -7.46 18.49
C GLY A 76 -11.00 -6.68 17.56
N ALA A 77 -9.92 -7.30 17.09
CA ALA A 77 -9.09 -6.75 16.03
C ALA A 77 -9.87 -6.63 14.70
N VAL A 78 -9.51 -5.64 13.87
CA VAL A 78 -10.07 -5.50 12.52
C VAL A 78 -9.09 -6.03 11.47
N ILE A 79 -9.61 -6.63 10.40
CA ILE A 79 -8.79 -7.07 9.27
C ILE A 79 -9.02 -6.12 8.10
N ARG A 80 -7.95 -5.50 7.60
CA ARG A 80 -7.95 -4.66 6.39
C ARG A 80 -7.17 -5.33 5.29
N CYS A 81 -7.82 -5.62 4.16
CA CYS A 81 -7.24 -6.41 3.09
C CYS A 81 -6.61 -5.53 2.01
N GLN A 82 -5.40 -5.90 1.59
CA GLN A 82 -4.68 -5.21 0.54
C GLN A 82 -3.95 -6.19 -0.37
N ALA A 83 -3.82 -5.86 -1.65
CA ALA A 83 -3.00 -6.64 -2.56
C ALA A 83 -2.50 -5.82 -3.74
N PRO A 84 -1.34 -6.18 -4.31
CA PRO A 84 -0.99 -5.73 -5.64
C PRO A 84 -1.88 -6.39 -6.70
N LEU A 85 -2.10 -5.65 -7.77
CA LEU A 85 -2.56 -6.17 -9.05
C LEU A 85 -1.36 -6.80 -9.76
N ILE A 86 -1.48 -8.07 -10.12
CA ILE A 86 -0.41 -8.93 -10.62
C ILE A 86 -0.90 -9.63 -11.88
N ARG A 87 -0.19 -9.45 -13.00
CA ARG A 87 -0.43 -10.16 -14.25
C ARG A 87 -0.40 -11.67 -14.04
N HIS A 88 -1.30 -12.39 -14.71
CA HIS A 88 -1.44 -13.85 -14.63
C HIS A 88 -1.93 -14.42 -13.28
N VAL A 89 -2.17 -13.57 -12.27
CA VAL A 89 -2.66 -14.00 -10.96
C VAL A 89 -4.04 -13.42 -10.67
N ASN A 90 -4.19 -12.10 -10.77
CA ASN A 90 -5.43 -11.40 -10.43
C ASN A 90 -5.73 -10.22 -11.36
N ASP A 91 -5.28 -10.29 -12.62
CA ASP A 91 -5.43 -9.25 -13.66
C ASP A 91 -6.79 -9.23 -14.36
N ASP A 92 -7.82 -9.72 -13.67
CA ASP A 92 -9.21 -9.82 -14.12
C ASP A 92 -10.15 -9.17 -13.08
N SER A 93 -11.11 -8.37 -13.55
CA SER A 93 -12.05 -7.64 -12.71
C SER A 93 -13.00 -8.55 -11.90
N LYS A 94 -13.36 -9.72 -12.43
CA LYS A 94 -14.20 -10.70 -11.73
C LYS A 94 -13.45 -11.33 -10.57
N ILE A 95 -12.16 -11.65 -10.75
CA ILE A 95 -11.30 -12.17 -9.67
C ILE A 95 -11.28 -11.18 -8.50
N TRP A 96 -11.11 -9.89 -8.78
CA TRP A 96 -11.17 -8.85 -7.76
C TRP A 96 -12.55 -8.70 -7.13
N ALA A 97 -13.62 -8.70 -7.92
CA ALA A 97 -14.99 -8.62 -7.40
C ALA A 97 -15.29 -9.80 -6.45
N ASP A 98 -14.91 -11.02 -6.82
CA ASP A 98 -15.10 -12.21 -5.99
C ASP A 98 -14.25 -12.16 -4.72
N MET A 99 -13.00 -11.69 -4.83
CA MET A 99 -12.13 -11.49 -3.68
C MET A 99 -12.70 -10.45 -2.69
N ILE A 100 -13.18 -9.31 -3.19
CA ILE A 100 -13.81 -8.26 -2.37
C ILE A 100 -15.07 -8.80 -1.69
N ARG A 101 -15.96 -9.48 -2.43
CA ARG A 101 -17.18 -10.07 -1.86
C ARG A 101 -16.84 -11.08 -0.77
N ARG A 102 -15.82 -11.91 -0.97
CA ARG A 102 -15.39 -12.88 0.03
C ARG A 102 -14.81 -12.22 1.27
N GLN A 103 -13.97 -11.20 1.11
CA GLN A 103 -13.46 -10.40 2.23
C GLN A 103 -14.60 -9.82 3.05
N VAL A 104 -15.57 -9.15 2.40
CA VAL A 104 -16.74 -8.58 3.08
C VAL A 104 -17.58 -9.66 3.78
N LYS A 105 -17.81 -10.80 3.12
CA LYS A 105 -18.55 -11.94 3.70
C LYS A 105 -17.89 -12.47 4.98
N LEU A 106 -16.56 -12.47 5.04
CA LEU A 106 -15.79 -12.93 6.19
C LEU A 106 -15.60 -11.85 7.28
N GLY A 107 -16.13 -10.63 7.09
CA GLY A 107 -15.97 -9.52 8.03
C GLY A 107 -14.68 -8.72 7.87
N CYS A 108 -13.91 -8.98 6.81
CA CYS A 108 -12.73 -8.19 6.46
C CYS A 108 -13.11 -6.92 5.70
N ILE A 109 -12.28 -5.88 5.80
CA ILE A 109 -12.48 -4.58 5.17
C ILE A 109 -11.55 -4.45 3.95
N PRO A 110 -12.06 -4.40 2.71
CA PRO A 110 -11.25 -4.11 1.52
C PRO A 110 -10.57 -2.73 1.65
N TYR A 111 -9.26 -2.65 1.43
CA TYR A 111 -8.48 -1.45 1.78
C TYR A 111 -7.66 -0.86 0.64
N TYR A 112 -6.74 -1.60 0.03
CA TYR A 112 -5.95 -1.11 -1.10
C TYR A 112 -5.81 -2.14 -2.22
N MET A 113 -6.00 -1.68 -3.46
CA MET A 113 -5.42 -2.28 -4.64
C MET A 113 -4.18 -1.46 -5.02
N PHE A 114 -3.02 -2.11 -4.96
CA PHE A 114 -1.76 -1.50 -5.36
C PHE A 114 -1.44 -1.86 -6.81
N VAL A 115 -0.84 -0.94 -7.55
CA VAL A 115 -0.07 -1.29 -8.74
C VAL A 115 1.20 -2.03 -8.26
N GLU A 116 1.66 -3.03 -9.01
CA GLU A 116 2.89 -3.74 -8.66
C GLU A 116 4.11 -2.79 -8.66
N ARG A 117 4.96 -2.88 -7.64
CA ARG A 117 6.16 -2.05 -7.52
C ARG A 117 7.21 -2.50 -8.53
N ASP A 118 8.02 -1.55 -8.99
CA ASP A 118 9.25 -1.79 -9.76
C ASP A 118 10.34 -2.50 -8.92
N THR A 119 10.18 -3.80 -8.69
CA THR A 119 11.17 -4.65 -8.01
C THR A 119 11.14 -6.08 -8.54
N GLY A 120 12.29 -6.73 -8.61
CA GLY A 120 12.37 -8.16 -8.95
C GLY A 120 11.94 -8.49 -10.38
N ALA A 121 11.08 -9.50 -10.56
CA ALA A 121 10.59 -9.96 -11.86
C ALA A 121 9.45 -9.10 -12.43
N LYS A 122 9.50 -7.78 -12.20
CA LYS A 122 8.47 -6.78 -12.55
C LYS A 122 7.89 -6.99 -13.95
N ARG A 123 8.73 -7.13 -14.98
CA ARG A 123 8.28 -7.25 -16.39
C ARG A 123 7.30 -8.40 -16.65
N TYR A 124 7.36 -9.45 -15.84
CA TYR A 124 6.46 -10.60 -15.98
C TYR A 124 5.11 -10.34 -15.31
N PHE A 125 5.08 -9.54 -14.25
CA PHE A 125 3.91 -9.34 -13.38
C PHE A 125 3.24 -7.96 -13.54
N GLU A 126 3.89 -7.01 -14.21
CA GLU A 126 3.40 -5.64 -14.38
C GLU A 126 2.24 -5.55 -15.36
N LEU A 127 1.42 -4.50 -15.21
CA LEU A 127 0.33 -4.16 -16.11
C LEU A 127 0.37 -2.67 -16.40
N PRO A 128 0.02 -2.23 -17.63
CA PRO A 128 -0.17 -0.82 -17.91
C PRO A 128 -1.19 -0.18 -16.95
N LEU A 129 -0.99 1.09 -16.60
CA LEU A 129 -1.87 1.82 -15.69
C LEU A 129 -3.32 1.90 -16.19
N GLU A 130 -3.51 2.01 -17.51
CA GLU A 130 -4.83 1.92 -18.15
C GLU A 130 -5.49 0.57 -17.83
N ARG A 131 -4.76 -0.54 -17.97
CA ARG A 131 -5.28 -1.87 -17.66
C ARG A 131 -5.58 -2.03 -16.16
N ALA A 132 -4.75 -1.47 -15.29
CA ALA A 132 -5.02 -1.46 -13.86
C ALA A 132 -6.32 -0.72 -13.50
N LEU A 133 -6.55 0.42 -14.16
CA LEU A 133 -7.78 1.20 -14.01
C LEU A 133 -9.00 0.44 -14.52
N GLU A 134 -8.90 -0.23 -15.67
CA GLU A 134 -9.96 -1.09 -16.21
C GLU A 134 -10.37 -2.20 -15.25
N VAL A 135 -9.39 -2.92 -14.68
CA VAL A 135 -9.63 -4.01 -13.72
C VAL A 135 -10.31 -3.46 -12.47
N TYR A 136 -9.82 -2.35 -11.93
CA TYR A 136 -10.40 -1.69 -10.76
C TYR A 136 -11.85 -1.26 -11.00
N ASN A 137 -12.10 -0.52 -12.09
CA ASN A 137 -13.43 -0.04 -12.44
C ASN A 137 -14.39 -1.19 -12.74
N GLY A 138 -13.92 -2.24 -13.42
CA GLY A 138 -14.69 -3.45 -13.66
C GLY A 138 -15.13 -4.13 -12.35
N ALA A 139 -14.22 -4.31 -11.40
CA ALA A 139 -14.54 -4.92 -10.12
C ALA A 139 -15.54 -4.08 -9.32
N PHE A 140 -15.41 -2.74 -9.35
CA PHE A 140 -16.24 -1.83 -8.57
C PHE A 140 -17.69 -1.73 -9.05
N ARG A 141 -17.95 -1.98 -10.34
CA ARG A 141 -19.31 -2.12 -10.88
C ARG A 141 -20.07 -3.29 -10.26
N ASP A 142 -19.33 -4.35 -9.91
CA ASP A 142 -19.88 -5.65 -9.55
C ASP A 142 -19.96 -5.89 -8.03
N VAL A 143 -19.45 -4.98 -7.20
CA VAL A 143 -19.50 -5.11 -5.73
C VAL A 143 -20.48 -4.13 -5.08
N SER A 144 -21.01 -4.52 -3.92
CA SER A 144 -21.88 -3.67 -3.11
C SER A 144 -21.11 -2.49 -2.49
N GLY A 145 -21.83 -1.51 -1.95
CA GLY A 145 -21.22 -0.34 -1.28
C GLY A 145 -20.23 -0.72 -0.16
N LEU A 146 -20.46 -1.82 0.55
CA LEU A 146 -19.53 -2.34 1.58
C LEU A 146 -18.17 -2.75 1.00
N GLY A 147 -18.14 -3.20 -0.25
CA GLY A 147 -16.91 -3.56 -0.96
C GLY A 147 -16.14 -2.36 -1.53
N ARG A 148 -16.78 -1.19 -1.61
CA ARG A 148 -16.23 0.02 -2.25
C ARG A 148 -15.35 0.87 -1.32
N THR A 149 -14.91 0.33 -0.20
CA THR A 149 -13.96 0.99 0.72
C THR A 149 -12.51 0.91 0.23
N MET A 150 -12.22 0.04 -0.73
CA MET A 150 -10.87 -0.14 -1.27
C MET A 150 -10.45 1.02 -2.16
N ARG A 151 -9.25 1.55 -1.93
CA ARG A 151 -8.65 2.60 -2.77
C ARG A 151 -7.72 1.96 -3.80
N GLY A 152 -7.81 2.40 -5.05
CA GLY A 152 -6.95 1.91 -6.12
C GLY A 152 -7.38 2.39 -7.51
N PRO A 153 -6.63 1.99 -8.55
CA PRO A 153 -5.29 1.42 -8.44
C PRO A 153 -4.32 2.49 -7.91
N SER A 154 -3.45 2.11 -6.97
CA SER A 154 -2.60 3.06 -6.24
C SER A 154 -1.13 2.66 -6.19
N MET A 155 -0.24 3.64 -6.22
CA MET A 155 1.20 3.49 -6.20
C MET A 155 1.75 4.15 -4.94
N SER A 156 2.62 3.46 -4.21
CA SER A 156 3.36 4.07 -3.09
C SER A 156 4.73 4.52 -3.61
N ALA A 157 4.75 5.78 -4.07
CA ALA A 157 5.83 6.41 -4.81
C ALA A 157 6.65 7.38 -3.95
N THR A 158 7.75 7.88 -4.50
CA THR A 158 8.63 8.86 -3.85
C THR A 158 7.91 10.15 -3.39
N PRO A 159 7.12 10.84 -4.23
CA PRO A 159 6.36 12.02 -3.80
C PRO A 159 5.27 11.70 -2.77
N GLY A 160 4.82 10.45 -2.71
CA GLY A 160 3.74 10.02 -1.86
C GLY A 160 2.92 8.89 -2.48
N LYS A 161 1.72 8.67 -1.94
CA LYS A 161 0.79 7.69 -2.48
C LYS A 161 -0.06 8.31 -3.57
N VAL A 162 0.11 7.83 -4.80
CA VAL A 162 -0.63 8.30 -5.98
C VAL A 162 -1.71 7.29 -6.34
N GLN A 163 -2.91 7.77 -6.69
CA GLN A 163 -4.00 6.96 -7.21
C GLN A 163 -4.30 7.38 -8.65
N VAL A 164 -4.51 6.40 -9.54
CA VAL A 164 -5.08 6.67 -10.86
C VAL A 164 -6.60 6.77 -10.72
N LEU A 165 -7.18 7.91 -11.11
CA LEU A 165 -8.61 8.16 -11.02
C LEU A 165 -9.32 7.77 -12.32
N ASP A 166 -8.79 8.26 -13.44
CA ASP A 166 -9.41 8.08 -14.75
C ASP A 166 -8.41 8.37 -15.87
N ILE A 167 -8.82 8.10 -17.11
CA ILE A 167 -8.19 8.60 -18.33
C ILE A 167 -9.18 9.57 -18.98
N MET A 168 -8.74 10.80 -19.20
CA MET A 168 -9.60 11.90 -19.65
C MET A 168 -9.07 12.53 -20.94
N ASP A 169 -9.96 13.14 -21.70
CA ASP A 169 -9.61 14.11 -22.74
C ASP A 169 -9.76 15.52 -22.14
N VAL A 170 -8.66 16.28 -22.13
CA VAL A 170 -8.62 17.67 -21.68
C VAL A 170 -8.09 18.52 -22.81
N ASN A 171 -8.96 19.34 -23.41
CA ASN A 171 -8.64 20.19 -24.55
C ASN A 171 -8.05 19.42 -25.76
N GLY A 172 -8.51 18.20 -26.02
CA GLY A 172 -8.01 17.34 -27.10
C GLY A 172 -6.76 16.54 -26.73
N GLU A 173 -6.25 16.68 -25.51
CA GLU A 173 -5.12 15.89 -24.99
C GLU A 173 -5.62 14.76 -24.11
N LYS A 174 -5.26 13.52 -24.48
CA LYS A 174 -5.51 12.35 -23.63
C LYS A 174 -4.53 12.37 -22.45
N VAL A 175 -5.04 12.31 -21.23
CA VAL A 175 -4.24 12.41 -19.99
C VAL A 175 -4.71 11.40 -18.95
N PHE A 176 -3.80 10.99 -18.06
CA PHE A 176 -4.17 10.33 -16.82
C PHE A 176 -4.58 11.38 -15.79
N ALA A 177 -5.75 11.22 -15.18
CA ALA A 177 -6.15 11.96 -13.99
C ALA A 177 -5.69 11.22 -12.75
N LEU A 178 -4.92 11.89 -11.88
CA LEU A 178 -4.27 11.30 -10.73
C LEU A 178 -4.65 12.04 -9.44
N ARG A 179 -4.54 11.36 -8.30
CA ARG A 179 -4.72 11.96 -6.97
C ARG A 179 -3.57 11.60 -6.05
N MET A 180 -3.01 12.59 -5.37
CA MET A 180 -2.06 12.36 -4.28
C MET A 180 -2.82 11.99 -3.00
N LEU A 181 -3.08 10.70 -2.75
CA LEU A 181 -3.77 10.22 -1.55
C LEU A 181 -3.08 10.64 -0.25
N GLN A 182 -1.75 10.76 -0.28
CA GLN A 182 -0.92 11.20 0.82
C GLN A 182 0.44 11.65 0.26
N GLY A 183 0.81 12.92 0.40
CA GLY A 183 2.12 13.42 -0.02
C GLY A 183 3.16 13.37 1.10
N ARG A 184 4.43 13.64 0.75
CA ARG A 184 5.46 13.95 1.75
C ARG A 184 5.19 15.27 2.46
N ASN A 185 4.72 16.28 1.72
CA ASN A 185 4.05 17.44 2.32
C ASN A 185 2.56 17.11 2.50
N ALA A 186 2.03 17.40 3.69
CA ALA A 186 0.63 17.23 4.02
C ALA A 186 -0.31 18.04 3.10
N ASP A 187 0.13 19.21 2.62
CA ASP A 187 -0.63 20.09 1.73
C ASP A 187 -0.85 19.49 0.32
N TRP A 188 -0.08 18.45 -0.02
CA TRP A 188 -0.28 17.73 -1.28
C TRP A 188 -1.47 16.77 -1.21
N THR A 189 -2.01 16.50 -0.01
CA THR A 189 -3.05 15.48 0.21
C THR A 189 -4.33 15.77 -0.57
N ASN A 190 -4.83 14.76 -1.25
CA ASN A 190 -5.99 14.76 -2.13
C ASN A 190 -5.93 15.72 -3.32
N ARG A 191 -4.78 16.39 -3.56
CA ARG A 191 -4.62 17.21 -4.78
C ARG A 191 -4.72 16.32 -6.01
N ILE A 192 -5.53 16.79 -6.97
CA ILE A 192 -5.67 16.18 -8.30
C ILE A 192 -4.64 16.84 -9.22
N PHE A 193 -4.05 16.03 -10.10
CA PHE A 193 -3.09 16.49 -11.10
C PHE A 193 -3.18 15.58 -12.33
N PHE A 194 -2.62 16.04 -13.45
CA PHE A 194 -2.63 15.31 -14.71
C PHE A 194 -1.24 14.85 -15.10
N ALA A 195 -1.20 13.74 -15.83
CA ALA A 195 0.00 13.27 -16.51
C ALA A 195 -0.32 13.02 -17.99
N ALA A 196 0.64 13.24 -18.88
CA ALA A 196 0.53 12.85 -20.27
C ALA A 196 0.20 11.36 -20.36
N TYR A 197 -0.73 11.01 -21.24
CA TYR A 197 -1.10 9.62 -21.45
C TYR A 197 0.02 8.86 -22.16
N ASP A 198 0.44 7.76 -21.57
CA ASP A 198 1.33 6.76 -22.16
C ASP A 198 0.71 5.37 -21.98
N PRO A 199 0.34 4.66 -23.07
CA PRO A 199 -0.25 3.33 -22.98
C PRO A 199 0.73 2.26 -22.46
N ALA A 200 2.03 2.55 -22.44
CA ALA A 200 3.08 1.66 -21.93
C ALA A 200 3.47 1.97 -20.48
N ALA A 201 2.97 3.07 -19.88
CA ALA A 201 3.29 3.39 -18.49
C ALA A 201 2.74 2.32 -17.54
N VAL A 202 3.62 1.78 -16.71
CA VAL A 202 3.31 0.73 -15.72
C VAL A 202 3.50 1.24 -14.29
N TRP A 203 4.25 2.32 -14.11
CA TRP A 203 4.53 2.95 -12.82
C TRP A 203 4.51 4.48 -12.91
N TRP A 204 4.63 5.17 -11.77
CA TRP A 204 4.48 6.62 -11.72
C TRP A 204 5.65 7.39 -12.35
N ASP A 205 6.86 6.81 -12.35
CA ASP A 205 8.08 7.44 -12.90
C ASP A 205 8.20 7.27 -14.42
N ASP A 206 7.35 6.44 -15.02
CA ASP A 206 7.13 6.42 -16.47
C ASP A 206 6.30 7.64 -16.93
N LEU A 207 5.56 8.28 -16.00
CA LEU A 207 4.65 9.37 -16.32
C LEU A 207 5.38 10.71 -16.46
N LYS A 208 4.91 11.51 -17.41
CA LYS A 208 5.35 12.88 -17.63
C LYS A 208 4.22 13.86 -17.29
N PRO A 209 4.53 15.12 -16.93
CA PRO A 209 3.52 16.15 -16.78
C PRO A 209 2.60 16.22 -18.01
N ALA A 210 1.34 16.63 -17.82
CA ALA A 210 0.44 16.83 -18.94
C ALA A 210 1.00 17.89 -19.91
N PRO A 211 0.64 17.85 -21.22
CA PRO A 211 1.20 18.78 -22.22
C PRO A 211 0.98 20.27 -21.92
N PHE A 212 0.03 20.58 -21.05
CA PHE A 212 -0.34 21.93 -20.63
C PHE A 212 0.18 22.32 -19.23
N ASP A 213 0.97 21.46 -18.59
CA ASP A 213 1.62 21.72 -17.30
C ASP A 213 3.14 21.78 -17.49
N ASP A 214 3.80 22.77 -16.86
CA ASP A 214 5.26 22.93 -16.92
C ASP A 214 6.04 21.92 -16.03
N GLY A 215 5.32 21.11 -15.25
CA GLY A 215 5.87 20.18 -14.26
C GLY A 215 4.78 19.61 -13.36
N PHE A 216 5.09 18.58 -12.57
CA PHE A 216 4.18 18.18 -11.51
C PHE A 216 4.23 19.19 -10.36
N PHE A 217 3.07 19.46 -9.75
CA PHE A 217 2.95 20.48 -8.70
C PHE A 217 3.87 20.28 -7.48
N PHE A 218 4.40 19.07 -7.29
CA PHE A 218 5.27 18.69 -6.18
C PHE A 218 6.75 18.68 -6.55
N ASP A 219 7.13 18.84 -7.82
CA ASP A 219 8.50 18.57 -8.29
C ASP A 219 9.53 19.49 -7.61
N ALA A 220 9.29 20.80 -7.58
CA ALA A 220 10.22 21.77 -7.00
C ALA A 220 10.49 21.47 -5.52
N GLU A 221 9.43 21.36 -4.73
CA GLU A 221 9.51 21.11 -3.28
C GLU A 221 10.07 19.69 -2.99
N LEU A 222 9.72 18.68 -3.79
CA LEU A 222 10.28 17.34 -3.65
C LEU A 222 11.79 17.32 -3.93
N ASN A 223 12.27 18.09 -4.90
CA ASN A 223 13.69 18.21 -5.19
C ASN A 223 14.44 18.91 -4.06
N GLU A 224 13.87 19.98 -3.50
CA GLU A 224 14.42 20.63 -2.31
C GLU A 224 14.53 19.66 -1.12
N MET A 225 13.50 18.85 -0.86
CA MET A 225 13.53 17.81 0.17
C MET A 225 14.65 16.79 -0.06
N HIS A 226 14.86 16.35 -1.31
CA HIS A 226 15.95 15.42 -1.64
C HIS A 226 17.32 16.06 -1.43
N LEU A 227 17.53 17.29 -1.91
CA LEU A 227 18.79 18.02 -1.72
C LEU A 227 19.09 18.22 -0.22
N ALA A 228 18.08 18.62 0.56
CA ALA A 228 18.21 18.76 2.01
C ALA A 228 18.61 17.43 2.68
N ALA A 229 17.98 16.31 2.29
CA ALA A 229 18.32 14.99 2.82
C ALA A 229 19.76 14.55 2.46
N MET A 230 20.25 14.87 1.25
CA MET A 230 21.62 14.58 0.85
C MET A 230 22.63 15.41 1.63
N THR A 231 22.40 16.72 1.78
CA THR A 231 23.30 17.59 2.56
C THR A 231 23.37 17.19 4.04
N ALA A 232 22.25 16.72 4.62
CA ALA A 232 22.23 16.23 6.00
C ALA A 232 22.98 14.90 6.18
N ALA A 233 23.07 14.08 5.13
CA ALA A 233 23.80 12.81 5.16
C ALA A 233 25.33 12.99 5.04
N GLU A 234 25.80 14.11 4.46
CA GLU A 234 27.22 14.45 4.29
C GLU A 234 27.82 15.23 5.48
N GLY A 235 27.38 14.94 6.72
CA GLY A 235 27.85 15.62 7.95
C GLY A 235 29.38 15.78 8.05
N PRO A 236 29.88 16.77 8.81
CA PRO A 236 31.23 17.29 8.67
C PRO A 236 32.29 16.20 8.86
N VAL A 237 33.14 16.03 7.85
CA VAL A 237 34.38 15.24 7.96
C VAL A 237 35.19 15.83 9.12
N PRO A 238 35.56 15.05 10.14
CA PRO A 238 36.43 15.57 11.20
C PRO A 238 37.76 15.93 10.55
N VAL A 239 38.06 17.23 10.50
CA VAL A 239 39.39 17.71 10.14
C VAL A 239 40.30 17.28 11.29
N ASN A 240 41.07 16.21 11.06
CA ASN A 240 42.07 15.75 12.00
C ASN A 240 43.25 16.74 11.99
N ILE A 241 43.16 17.80 12.81
CA ILE A 241 44.27 18.70 13.11
C ILE A 241 44.95 18.15 14.37
N GLY A 242 45.94 17.26 14.20
CA GLY A 242 46.53 16.60 15.36
C GLY A 242 47.81 15.82 15.11
N ARG A 243 48.89 16.56 14.81
CA ARG A 243 50.33 16.31 15.10
C ARG A 243 50.90 14.88 15.02
N LYS A 244 51.93 14.75 14.17
CA LYS A 244 53.01 13.75 14.26
C LYS A 244 53.61 13.71 15.66
N GLU A 245 53.81 12.50 16.19
CA GLU A 245 54.94 12.17 17.07
C GLU A 245 55.65 10.92 16.52
N PRO A 246 56.99 10.84 16.65
CA PRO A 246 57.80 9.79 16.04
C PRO A 246 57.82 8.52 16.90
N ALA A 247 57.78 7.37 16.25
CA ALA A 247 57.98 6.07 16.88
C ALA A 247 59.42 5.94 17.40
N GLY A 248 59.58 5.57 18.67
CA GLY A 248 60.87 5.25 19.28
C GLY A 248 60.75 4.07 20.23
N ALA A 249 61.67 3.11 20.00
CA ALA A 249 62.00 1.88 20.74
C ALA A 249 61.03 0.69 20.61
#